data_AF-A0A1H6LQX2-F1
#
_entry.id   AF-A0A1H6LQX2-F1
#
_cell.length_a   1.000
_cell.length_b   1.000
_cell.length_c   1.000
_cell.angle_alpha   90.00
_cell.angle_beta   90.00
_cell.angle_gamma   90.00
#
_symmetry.space_group_name_H-M   'P 1'
#
loop_
_entity.id
_entity.type
_entity.pdbx_description
1 polymer ?
#
loop_
_entity_poly.entity_id
_entity_poly.type
_entity_poly.pdbx_seq_one_letter_code
_entity_poly.pdbx_strand_id
1 'polypeptide(L)' 'MNTDTNQSHCYDMRWLYSRGWTAAQAAAATGYHKSTICRVLAGRNRSQVVLRKLLSLPFRKKLVIRRKSKA' A
#
# COMPACT_ATOMS: atom_id res chain seq x y z
N MET A 1 -16.73 1.19 28.63
CA MET A 1 -16.39 1.97 27.42
C MET A 1 -16.20 0.98 26.30
N ASN A 2 -17.14 0.98 25.34
CA ASN A 2 -17.29 -0.08 24.35
C ASN A 2 -16.09 -0.10 23.39
N THR A 3 -15.52 -1.30 23.26
CA THR A 3 -14.47 -1.66 22.33
C THR A 3 -15.02 -1.63 20.92
N ASP A 4 -14.91 -0.49 20.24
CA ASP A 4 -15.11 -0.39 18.81
C ASP A 4 -13.86 -0.92 18.09
N THR A 5 -13.55 -2.20 18.29
CA THR A 5 -12.67 -2.95 17.39
C THR A 5 -13.47 -3.32 16.15
N ASN A 6 -13.90 -2.31 15.39
CA ASN A 6 -14.16 -2.48 13.97
C ASN A 6 -12.78 -2.64 13.30
N GLN A 7 -12.16 -3.79 13.56
CA GLN A 7 -10.93 -4.24 12.94
C GLN A 7 -11.26 -4.69 11.51
N SER A 8 -11.91 -3.80 10.75
CA SER A 8 -11.84 -3.80 9.30
C SER A 8 -10.34 -3.80 9.01
N HIS A 9 -9.81 -4.92 8.53
CA HIS A 9 -8.44 -5.04 8.03
C HIS A 9 -8.28 -4.06 6.85
N CYS A 10 -8.18 -2.78 7.17
CA CYS A 10 -8.01 -1.70 6.23
C CYS A 10 -6.53 -1.72 5.87
N TYR A 11 -6.24 -2.38 4.77
CA TYR A 11 -4.96 -2.26 4.08
C TYR A 11 -4.85 -0.81 3.60
N ASP A 12 -4.38 0.07 4.48
CA ASP A 12 -4.23 1.50 4.24
C ASP A 12 -2.80 1.83 3.79
N MET A 13 -2.50 3.12 3.61
CA MET A 13 -1.15 3.56 3.27
C MET A 13 -0.12 3.19 4.33
N ARG A 14 -0.50 3.19 5.61
CA ARG A 14 0.41 2.84 6.73
C ARG A 14 0.80 1.37 6.66
N TRP A 15 -0.13 0.48 6.34
CA TRP A 15 0.16 -0.94 6.07
C TRP A 15 1.15 -1.11 4.91
N LEU A 16 0.99 -0.36 3.83
CA LEU A 16 1.92 -0.45 2.70
C LEU A 16 3.34 -0.01 3.11
N TYR A 17 3.45 1.09 3.87
CA TYR A 17 4.73 1.59 4.37
C TYR A 17 5.37 0.65 5.39
N SER A 18 4.60 0.02 6.28
CA SER A 18 5.14 -0.94 7.25
C SER A 18 5.73 -2.19 6.57
N ARG A 19 5.26 -2.53 5.37
CA ARG A 19 5.86 -3.58 4.52
C ARG A 19 7.08 -3.11 3.73
N GLY A 20 7.51 -1.86 3.90
CA GLY A 20 8.67 -1.28 3.21
C GLY A 20 8.38 -0.88 1.77
N TRP A 21 7.12 -0.65 1.41
CA TRP A 21 6.70 -0.25 0.07
C TRP A 21 6.11 1.15 0.05
N THR A 22 6.52 1.96 -0.91
CA THR A 22 5.77 3.19 -1.26
C THR A 22 4.70 2.88 -2.29
N ALA A 23 3.66 3.71 -2.38
CA ALA A 23 2.63 3.58 -3.42
C ALA A 23 3.23 3.57 -4.85
N ALA A 24 4.31 4.32 -5.08
CA ALA A 24 5.01 4.33 -6.36
C ALA A 24 5.78 3.03 -6.63
N GLN A 25 6.45 2.47 -5.63
CA GLN A 25 7.14 1.19 -5.77
C GLN A 25 6.17 0.02 -5.93
N ALA A 26 5.07 0.04 -5.17
CA ALA A 26 4.00 -0.95 -5.30
C ALA A 26 3.35 -0.86 -6.69
N ALA A 27 3.15 0.35 -7.22
CA ALA A 27 2.68 0.58 -8.59
C ALA A 27 3.61 -0.06 -9.62
N ALA A 28 4.91 0.25 -9.54
CA ALA A 28 5.91 -0.32 -10.44
C ALA A 28 5.99 -1.85 -10.35
N ALA A 29 5.89 -2.42 -9.14
CA ALA A 29 5.98 -3.87 -8.93
C ALA A 29 4.71 -4.63 -9.35
N THR A 30 3.54 -4.00 -9.24
CA THR A 30 2.26 -4.64 -9.58
C THR A 30 1.80 -4.35 -11.01
N GLY A 31 2.40 -3.36 -11.67
CA GLY A 31 2.01 -2.88 -12.99
C GLY A 31 0.78 -1.97 -12.98
N TYR A 32 0.25 -1.62 -11.81
CA TYR A 32 -0.90 -0.72 -11.68
C TYR A 32 -0.49 0.73 -11.54
N HIS A 33 -1.37 1.65 -11.96
CA HIS A 33 -1.16 3.07 -11.73
C HIS A 33 -1.19 3.41 -10.23
N LYS A 34 -0.32 4.34 -9.80
CA LYS A 34 -0.23 4.80 -8.40
C LYS A 34 -1.60 5.23 -7.85
N SER A 35 -2.39 5.95 -8.64
CA SER A 35 -3.73 6.40 -8.23
C SER A 35 -4.68 5.23 -7.95
N THR A 36 -4.59 4.14 -8.71
CA THR A 36 -5.38 2.91 -8.47
C THR A 36 -5.04 2.31 -7.12
N ILE A 37 -3.75 2.19 -6.80
CA ILE A 37 -3.29 1.72 -5.48
C ILE A 37 -3.78 2.65 -4.38
N CYS A 38 -3.66 3.97 -4.56
CA CYS A 38 -4.16 4.93 -3.57
C CYS A 38 -5.67 4.79 -3.33
N ARG A 39 -6.46 4.61 -4.40
CA ARG A 39 -7.92 4.44 -4.27
C ARG A 39 -8.27 3.12 -3.58
N VAL A 40 -7.55 2.04 -3.86
CA VAL A 40 -7.75 0.73 -3.22
C VAL A 40 -7.41 0.79 -1.74
N LEU A 41 -6.25 1.35 -1.40
CA LEU A 41 -5.82 1.49 0.00
C LEU A 41 -6.68 2.49 0.79
N ALA A 42 -7.26 3.50 0.12
CA ALA A 42 -8.22 4.42 0.73
C ALA A 42 -9.65 3.86 0.82
N GLY A 43 -9.89 2.60 0.43
CA GLY A 43 -11.21 1.98 0.41
C GLY A 43 -12.19 2.54 -0.63
N ARG A 44 -11.76 3.52 -1.44
CA ARG A 44 -12.56 4.15 -2.51
C ARG A 44 -12.72 3.26 -3.74
N ASN A 45 -11.87 2.24 -3.87
CA ASN A 45 -11.97 1.22 -4.91
C ASN A 45 -11.87 -0.16 -4.27
N ARG A 46 -12.86 -1.02 -4.49
CA ARG A 46 -12.94 -2.37 -3.90
C ARG A 46 -12.35 -3.46 -4.80
N SER A 47 -11.44 -3.11 -5.72
CA SER A 47 -10.80 -4.08 -6.60
C SER A 47 -9.96 -5.08 -5.80
N GLN A 48 -10.53 -6.26 -5.60
CA GLN A 48 -9.88 -7.37 -4.88
C GLN A 48 -8.63 -7.88 -5.61
N VAL A 49 -8.58 -7.75 -6.94
CA VAL A 49 -7.43 -8.18 -7.76
C VAL A 49 -6.19 -7.34 -7.43
N VAL A 50 -6.35 -6.01 -7.40
CA VAL A 50 -5.27 -5.08 -7.03
C VAL A 50 -4.83 -5.35 -5.59
N LEU A 51 -5.79 -5.55 -4.68
CA LEU A 51 -5.48 -5.85 -3.29
C LEU A 51 -4.69 -7.16 -3.14
N ARG A 52 -5.12 -8.26 -3.79
CA ARG A 52 -4.38 -9.54 -3.78
C ARG A 52 -2.96 -9.39 -4.32
N LYS A 53 -2.78 -8.61 -5.38
CA LYS A 53 -1.45 -8.32 -5.93
C LYS A 53 -0.58 -7.57 -4.93
N LEU A 54 -1.14 -6.57 -4.21
CA LEU A 54 -0.44 -5.85 -3.14
C LEU A 54 -0.09 -6.76 -1.96
N LEU A 55 -0.99 -7.67 -1.59
CA LEU A 55 -0.76 -8.66 -0.55
C LEU A 55 0.37 -9.62 -0.91
N SER A 56 0.48 -10.02 -2.18
CA SER A 56 1.56 -10.88 -2.69
C SER A 56 2.95 -10.22 -2.73
N LEU A 57 3.05 -8.90 -2.53
CA LEU A 57 4.35 -8.24 -2.48
C LEU A 57 5.17 -8.77 -1.30
N PRO A 58 6.46 -9.12 -1.49
CA PRO A 58 7.31 -9.58 -0.40
C PRO A 58 7.56 -8.45 0.60
N PHE A 59 7.74 -8.80 1.88
CA PHE A 59 8.12 -7.82 2.90
C PHE A 59 9.52 -7.28 2.60
N ARG A 60 9.64 -5.96 2.48
CA ARG A 60 10.94 -5.30 2.35
C ARG A 60 11.38 -4.84 3.73
N LYS A 61 12.52 -5.35 4.20
CA LYS A 61 13.10 -4.97 5.52
C LYS A 61 13.45 -3.48 5.64
N LYS A 62 13.58 -2.75 4.51
CA LYS A 62 13.86 -1.30 4.50
C LYS A 62 12.98 -0.60 3.47
N LEU A 63 12.26 0.43 3.93
CA LEU A 63 11.58 1.37 3.05
C LEU A 63 12.65 2.23 2.37
N VAL A 64 12.94 1.94 1.10
CA VAL A 64 13.90 2.74 0.33
C VAL A 64 13.17 3.95 -0.24
N ILE A 65 13.19 5.06 0.50
CA ILE A 65 12.82 6.37 -0.03
C ILE A 65 14.04 6.92 -0.74
N ARG A 66 14.14 6.71 -2.07
CA ARG A 66 15.17 7.40 -2.85
C ARG A 66 14.82 8.89 -2.87
N ARG A 67 15.46 9.70 -2.02
CA ARG A 67 15.56 11.14 -2.26
C ARG A 67 16.36 11.30 -3.54
N LYS A 68 15.76 11.84 -4.61
CA LYS A 68 16.58 12.48 -5.65
C LYS A 68 17.12 13.75 -5.02
N SER A 69 18.34 13.71 -4.49
CA SER A 69 19.15 14.90 -4.28
C SER A 69 19.41 15.47 -5.67
N LYS A 70 18.69 16.52 -6.05
CA LYS A 70 19.08 17.34 -7.20
C LYS A 70 20.33 18.10 -6.74
N ALA A 71 21.50 17.67 -7.23
CA ALA A 71 22.71 18.49 -7.22
C ALA A 71 22.55 19.60 -8.25
#